data_AF-A0A3D2MNA5-F1
#
_entry.id   AF-A0A3D2MNA5-F1
#
_cell.length_a   1.000
_cell.length_b   1.000
_cell.length_c   1.000
_cell.angle_alpha   90.00
_cell.angle_beta   90.00
_cell.angle_gamma   90.00
#
_symmetry.space_group_name_H-M   'P 1'
#
loop_
_entity.id
_entity.type
_entity.pdbx_description
1 polymer ?
#
loop_
_entity_poly.entity_id
_entity_poly.type
_entity_poly.pdbx_seq_one_letter_code
_entity_poly.pdbx_strand_id
1 'polypeptide(L)'
;MKKSRQTASDRHAQLIELLKRRGYCSVVEMSQLLNVSQMTIRRDLHILHEKQIVEVTYGGARFIASKQSEPDFDIRTHEHLAEKQAIGKLAAKLFIEERDVIGIDSGSTTLEIVRNLPNIPLTIVTHSLAAANVVAQNRRYSLIMLGG
;
A
#
# COMPACT_ATOMS: atom_id res chain seq x y z
N MET A 1 17.73 -2.50 41.82
CA MET A 1 16.57 -2.37 40.92
C MET A 1 16.86 -3.14 39.64
N LYS A 2 16.11 -4.21 39.34
CA LYS A 2 16.38 -5.14 38.22
C LYS A 2 16.12 -4.42 36.89
N LYS A 3 17.16 -4.28 36.05
CA LYS A 3 17.06 -3.80 34.66
C LYS A 3 16.11 -4.72 33.88
N SER A 4 14.95 -4.21 33.44
CA SER A 4 14.10 -4.94 32.50
C SER A 4 14.89 -5.16 31.21
N ARG A 5 14.99 -6.41 30.77
CA ARG A 5 15.74 -6.78 29.56
C ARG A 5 14.96 -6.27 28.34
N GLN A 6 15.32 -5.10 27.81
CA GLN A 6 14.70 -4.55 26.61
C GLN A 6 14.89 -5.52 25.45
N THR A 7 13.81 -5.90 24.78
CA THR A 7 13.87 -6.79 23.62
C THR A 7 14.31 -6.02 22.38
N ALA A 8 14.86 -6.72 21.38
CA ALA A 8 15.20 -6.08 20.10
C ALA A 8 13.97 -5.47 19.42
N SER A 9 12.80 -6.09 19.56
CA SER A 9 11.53 -5.61 19.02
C SER A 9 11.11 -4.27 19.63
N ASP A 10 11.18 -4.13 20.96
CA ASP A 10 10.82 -2.88 21.64
C ASP A 10 11.75 -1.74 21.22
N ARG A 11 13.04 -2.05 21.03
CA ARG A 11 14.03 -1.06 20.61
C ARG A 11 13.83 -0.63 19.15
N HIS A 12 13.46 -1.56 18.26
CA HIS A 12 13.11 -1.24 16.87
C HIS A 12 11.90 -0.31 16.81
N ALA A 13 10.86 -0.56 17.61
CA ALA A 13 9.69 0.32 17.68
C ALA A 13 10.06 1.74 18.13
N GLN A 14 10.92 1.86 19.14
CA GLN A 14 11.41 3.16 19.62
C GLN A 14 12.26 3.90 18.57
N LEU A 15 13.12 3.18 17.83
CA LEU A 15 13.90 3.76 16.73
C LEU A 15 13.00 4.32 15.63
N ILE A 16 11.99 3.54 15.22
CA ILE A 16 11.02 3.97 14.21
C ILE A 16 10.28 5.22 14.67
N GLU A 17 9.77 5.24 15.90
CA GLU A 17 9.04 6.39 16.44
C GLU A 17 9.92 7.64 16.54
N LEU A 18 11.17 7.48 16.97
CA LEU A 18 12.14 8.58 17.02
C LEU A 18 12.40 9.16 15.63
N LEU A 19 12.63 8.30 14.64
CA LEU A 19 12.89 8.70 13.26
C LEU A 19 11.64 9.30 12.59
N LYS A 20 10.43 8.81 12.90
CA LYS A 20 9.17 9.41 12.44
C LYS A 20 9.00 10.84 12.93
N ARG A 21 9.32 11.10 14.21
CA ARG A 21 9.17 12.43 14.81
C ARG A 21 10.23 13.43 14.34
N ARG A 22 11.47 12.98 14.15
CA ARG A 22 12.61 13.86 13.84
C ARG A 22 13.00 13.89 12.37
N GLY A 23 12.48 12.98 11.56
CA GLY A 23 12.88 12.77 10.16
C GLY A 23 14.24 12.07 10.02
N TYR A 24 15.25 12.58 10.72
CA TYR A 24 16.61 12.05 10.76
C TYR A 24 17.15 11.98 12.21
N CYS A 25 17.97 10.98 12.49
CA CYS A 25 18.75 10.93 13.73
C CYS A 25 20.09 10.22 13.47
N SER A 26 21.16 10.69 14.13
CA SER A 26 22.48 10.07 14.02
C SER A 26 22.60 8.81 14.88
N VAL A 27 23.51 7.91 14.50
CA VAL A 27 23.80 6.68 15.28
C VAL A 27 24.23 7.02 16.71
N VAL A 28 24.98 8.11 16.89
CA VAL A 28 25.46 8.58 18.20
C VAL A 28 24.29 8.98 19.08
N GLU A 29 23.39 9.83 18.58
CA GLU A 29 22.20 10.28 19.33
C GLU A 29 21.27 9.11 19.68
N MET A 30 21.00 8.22 18.72
CA MET A 30 20.17 7.04 18.96
C MET A 30 20.77 6.12 20.04
N SER A 31 22.10 5.97 20.03
CA SER A 31 22.81 5.15 21.02
C SER A 31 22.71 5.73 22.44
N GLN A 32 22.77 7.06 22.57
CA GLN A 32 22.63 7.76 23.84
C GLN A 32 21.19 7.71 24.36
N LEU A 33 20.21 7.99 23.48
CA LEU A 33 18.78 8.01 23.84
C LEU A 33 18.26 6.64 24.27
N LEU A 34 18.74 5.58 23.63
CA LEU A 34 18.33 4.20 23.90
C LEU A 34 19.28 3.46 24.84
N ASN A 35 20.34 4.12 25.31
CA ASN A 35 21.36 3.58 26.21
C ASN A 35 21.91 2.21 25.75
N VAL A 36 22.29 2.14 24.47
CA VAL A 36 22.91 0.95 23.85
C VAL A 36 24.16 1.34 23.09
N SER A 37 24.99 0.36 22.71
CA SER A 37 26.18 0.63 21.91
C SER A 37 25.83 1.12 20.50
N GLN A 38 26.70 1.93 19.89
CA GLN A 38 26.54 2.31 18.48
C GLN A 38 26.48 1.09 17.54
N MET A 39 27.22 0.02 17.86
CA MET A 39 27.18 -1.23 17.09
C MET A 39 25.80 -1.90 17.14
N THR A 40 25.12 -1.82 18.29
CA THR A 40 23.74 -2.30 18.46
C THR A 40 22.79 -1.51 17.56
N ILE A 41 22.89 -0.17 17.56
CA ILE A 41 22.10 0.69 16.69
C ILE A 41 22.36 0.38 15.22
N ARG A 42 23.63 0.24 14.80
CA ARG A 42 23.98 -0.11 13.42
C ARG A 42 23.35 -1.44 12.99
N ARG A 43 23.39 -2.45 13.86
CA ARG A 43 22.75 -3.76 13.60
C ARG A 43 21.23 -3.65 13.48
N ASP A 44 20.59 -2.88 14.37
CA ASP A 44 19.14 -2.69 14.34
C ASP A 44 18.69 -1.90 13.10
N LEU A 45 19.41 -0.82 12.76
CA LEU A 45 19.15 -0.05 11.54
C LEU A 45 19.34 -0.87 10.27
N HIS A 46 20.32 -1.78 10.24
CA HIS A 46 20.49 -2.69 9.12
C HIS A 46 19.26 -3.59 8.94
N ILE A 47 18.74 -4.19 10.03
CA ILE A 47 17.51 -5.00 9.98
C ILE A 47 16.31 -4.17 9.51
N LEU A 48 16.17 -2.92 9.99
CA LEU A 48 15.08 -2.03 9.59
C LEU A 48 15.21 -1.55 8.14
N HIS A 49 16.43 -1.45 7.63
CA HIS A 49 16.73 -1.08 6.24
C HIS A 49 16.43 -2.21 5.27
N GLU A 50 16.79 -3.46 5.60
CA GLU A 50 16.39 -4.64 4.83
C GLU A 50 14.86 -4.74 4.71
N LYS A 51 14.13 -4.26 5.73
CA LYS A 51 12.66 -4.17 5.73
C LYS A 51 12.09 -2.93 5.05
N GLN A 52 12.93 -2.07 4.46
CA GLN A 52 12.53 -0.81 3.80
C GLN A 52 11.74 0.15 4.72
N ILE A 53 11.97 0.08 6.05
CA ILE A 53 11.31 0.95 7.04
C ILE A 53 12.12 2.23 7.26
N VAL A 54 13.45 2.14 7.13
CA VAL A 54 14.39 3.24 7.31
C VAL A 54 15.44 3.22 6.21
N GLU A 55 16.00 4.39 5.92
CA GLU A 55 17.14 4.51 5.03
C GLU A 55 18.38 4.89 5.84
N VAL A 56 19.42 4.06 5.77
CA VAL A 56 20.69 4.32 6.45
C VAL A 56 21.53 5.27 5.61
N THR A 57 22.07 6.31 6.25
CA THR A 57 23.06 7.20 5.64
C THR A 57 24.42 7.00 6.32
N TYR A 58 25.46 7.68 5.84
CA TYR A 58 26.83 7.53 6.35
C TYR A 58 26.95 7.75 7.88
N GLY A 59 26.07 8.56 8.49
CA GLY A 59 26.13 8.93 9.91
C GLY A 59 24.87 8.63 10.75
N GLY A 60 23.82 8.09 10.15
CA GLY A 60 22.52 8.00 10.81
C GLY A 60 21.48 7.23 10.00
N ALA A 61 20.22 7.47 10.31
CA ALA A 61 19.11 6.96 9.53
C ALA A 61 18.02 8.01 9.40
N ARG A 62 17.22 7.89 8.33
CA ARG A 62 15.97 8.63 8.15
C ARG A 62 14.80 7.66 8.08
N PHE A 63 13.64 8.09 8.57
CA PHE A 63 12.42 7.31 8.39
C PHE A 63 12.01 7.33 6.93
N ILE A 64 11.76 6.16 6.34
CA ILE A 64 11.07 6.10 5.05
C ILE A 64 9.60 6.26 5.39
N ALA A 65 9.07 7.46 5.19
CA ALA A 65 7.62 7.66 5.13
C ALA A 65 7.13 6.66 4.10
N SER A 66 6.35 5.68 4.55
CA SER A 66 6.01 4.53 3.73
C SER A 66 5.45 5.03 2.39
N LYS A 67 6.25 4.94 1.33
CA LYS A 67 5.74 4.22 0.17
C LYS A 67 5.54 2.82 0.73
N GLN A 68 4.37 2.55 1.29
CA GLN A 68 3.87 1.20 1.23
C GLN A 68 3.99 0.91 -0.26
N SER A 69 5.00 0.14 -0.66
CA SER A 69 4.92 -0.49 -1.97
C SER A 69 3.59 -1.18 -1.90
N GLU A 70 2.63 -0.72 -2.70
CA GLU A 70 1.36 -1.40 -2.76
C GLU A 70 1.70 -2.85 -3.04
N PRO A 71 1.18 -3.81 -2.25
CA PRO A 71 1.43 -5.21 -2.53
C PRO A 71 1.07 -5.47 -3.98
N ASP A 72 1.70 -6.47 -4.60
CA ASP A 72 1.40 -6.82 -5.98
C ASP A 72 -0.11 -6.95 -6.18
N PHE A 73 -0.59 -6.54 -7.36
CA PHE A 73 -2.02 -6.48 -7.67
C PHE A 73 -2.75 -7.78 -7.30
N ASP A 74 -2.11 -8.93 -7.52
CA ASP A 74 -2.64 -10.25 -7.16
C ASP A 74 -2.85 -10.41 -5.65
N ILE A 75 -1.89 -9.97 -4.82
CA ILE A 75 -2.02 -10.01 -3.36
C ILE A 75 -3.19 -9.12 -2.93
N ARG A 76 -3.23 -7.89 -3.46
CA ARG A 76 -4.32 -6.94 -3.18
C ARG A 76 -5.68 -7.46 -3.61
N THR A 77 -5.75 -8.30 -4.65
CA THR A 77 -7.02 -8.88 -5.10
C THR A 77 -7.61 -9.85 -4.07
N HIS A 78 -6.77 -10.51 -3.28
CA HIS A 78 -7.21 -11.47 -2.27
C HIS A 78 -7.41 -10.83 -0.88
N GLU A 79 -6.73 -9.73 -0.60
CA GLU A 79 -6.88 -8.99 0.65
C GLU A 79 -8.26 -8.30 0.73
N HIS A 80 -8.98 -8.50 1.84
CA HIS A 80 -10.32 -7.93 2.06
C HIS A 80 -11.29 -8.19 0.89
N LEU A 81 -11.20 -9.38 0.29
CA LEU A 81 -11.98 -9.72 -0.91
C LEU A 81 -13.48 -9.60 -0.67
N ALA A 82 -13.98 -10.09 0.47
CA ALA A 82 -15.41 -10.06 0.77
C ALA A 82 -15.95 -8.63 0.86
N GLU A 83 -15.20 -7.73 1.50
CA GLU A 83 -15.52 -6.31 1.60
C GLU A 83 -15.49 -5.64 0.24
N LYS A 84 -14.47 -5.92 -0.59
CA LYS A 84 -14.36 -5.39 -1.95
C LYS A 84 -15.49 -5.85 -2.85
N GLN A 85 -15.90 -7.12 -2.75
CA GLN A 85 -17.05 -7.66 -3.47
C GLN A 85 -18.36 -6.99 -3.03
N ALA A 86 -18.55 -6.77 -1.73
CA ALA A 86 -19.71 -6.06 -1.21
C ALA A 86 -19.77 -4.62 -1.73
N ILE A 87 -18.64 -3.91 -1.71
CA ILE A 87 -18.51 -2.55 -2.28
C ILE A 87 -18.82 -2.58 -3.78
N GLY A 88 -18.19 -3.48 -4.53
CA GLY A 88 -18.34 -3.61 -5.98
C GLY A 88 -19.79 -3.80 -6.41
N LYS A 89 -20.47 -4.75 -5.76
CA LYS A 89 -21.89 -5.05 -6.01
C LYS A 89 -22.79 -3.86 -5.67
N LEU A 90 -22.58 -3.22 -4.53
CA LEU A 90 -23.42 -2.11 -4.09
C LEU A 90 -23.22 -0.89 -4.98
N ALA A 91 -21.97 -0.56 -5.31
CA ALA A 91 -21.64 0.56 -6.18
C ALA A 91 -22.25 0.40 -7.58
N ALA A 92 -22.09 -0.79 -8.18
CA ALA A 92 -22.66 -1.07 -9.50
C ALA A 92 -24.20 -1.02 -9.49
N LYS A 93 -24.84 -1.44 -8.40
CA LYS A 93 -26.29 -1.40 -8.26
C LYS A 93 -26.84 0.02 -8.03
N LEU A 94 -26.16 0.83 -7.23
CA LEU A 94 -26.71 2.11 -6.76
C LEU A 94 -26.43 3.29 -7.70
N PHE A 95 -25.34 3.23 -8.47
CA PHE A 95 -24.82 4.43 -9.16
C PHE A 95 -24.69 4.29 -10.67
N ILE A 96 -24.88 3.10 -11.24
CA ILE A 96 -24.62 2.86 -12.67
C ILE A 96 -25.93 2.73 -13.42
N GLU A 97 -26.11 3.61 -14.40
CA GLU A 97 -27.29 3.69 -15.24
C GLU A 97 -26.95 3.47 -16.72
N GLU A 98 -27.99 3.23 -17.53
CA GLU A 98 -27.81 2.99 -18.96
C GLU A 98 -27.24 4.23 -19.65
N ARG A 99 -26.22 4.02 -20.48
CA ARG A 99 -25.44 5.00 -21.26
C ARG A 99 -24.46 5.87 -20.46
N ASP A 100 -24.18 5.52 -19.22
CA ASP A 100 -23.12 6.18 -18.46
C ASP A 100 -21.74 6.03 -19.11
N VAL A 101 -20.89 7.04 -18.88
CA VAL A 101 -19.46 7.04 -19.22
C VAL A 101 -18.67 6.98 -17.93
N ILE A 102 -18.00 5.85 -17.70
CA ILE A 102 -17.40 5.52 -16.42
C ILE A 102 -15.88 5.39 -16.57
N GLY A 103 -15.15 6.22 -15.83
CA GLY A 103 -13.70 6.08 -15.67
C GLY A 103 -13.38 5.05 -14.59
N ILE A 104 -12.56 4.06 -14.92
CA ILE A 104 -12.17 2.97 -14.02
C ILE A 104 -10.65 2.91 -13.89
N ASP A 105 -10.17 2.97 -12.64
CA ASP A 105 -8.76 2.87 -12.28
C ASP A 105 -8.28 1.41 -12.12
N SER A 106 -6.98 1.21 -11.93
CA SER A 106 -6.26 -0.06 -11.76
C SER A 106 -6.36 -0.71 -10.37
N GLY A 107 -7.30 -0.27 -9.52
CA GLY A 107 -7.49 -0.80 -8.17
C GLY A 107 -8.13 -2.21 -8.11
N SER A 108 -7.75 -3.01 -7.12
CA SER A 108 -8.42 -4.30 -6.86
C SER A 108 -9.89 -4.14 -6.44
N THR A 109 -10.21 -3.06 -5.72
CA THR A 109 -11.61 -2.73 -5.37
C THR A 109 -12.42 -2.28 -6.59
N THR A 110 -11.84 -1.46 -7.48
CA THR A 110 -12.54 -1.00 -8.68
C THR A 110 -12.78 -2.17 -9.65
N LEU A 111 -11.89 -3.17 -9.68
CA LEU A 111 -12.13 -4.41 -10.43
C LEU A 111 -13.40 -5.15 -9.96
N GLU A 112 -13.74 -5.12 -8.68
CA GLU A 112 -14.99 -5.72 -8.19
C GLU A 112 -16.23 -4.95 -8.66
N ILE A 113 -16.14 -3.63 -8.85
CA ILE A 113 -17.21 -2.86 -9.50
C ILE A 113 -17.38 -3.34 -10.94
N VAL A 114 -16.26 -3.46 -11.69
CA VAL A 114 -16.25 -3.92 -13.08
C VAL A 114 -16.91 -5.29 -13.23
N ARG A 115 -16.59 -6.22 -12.32
CA ARG A 115 -17.16 -7.59 -12.30
C ARG A 115 -18.67 -7.62 -12.06
N ASN A 116 -19.23 -6.58 -11.44
CA ASN A 116 -20.64 -6.48 -11.10
C ASN A 116 -21.42 -5.49 -11.99
N LEU A 117 -20.82 -5.00 -13.08
CA LEU A 117 -21.48 -4.09 -14.00
C LEU A 117 -22.76 -4.70 -14.57
N PRO A 118 -23.88 -3.94 -14.61
CA PRO A 118 -25.11 -4.41 -15.22
C PRO A 118 -24.94 -4.56 -16.73
N ASN A 119 -25.59 -5.57 -17.31
CA ASN A 119 -25.52 -5.86 -18.74
C ASN A 119 -26.38 -4.89 -19.58
N ILE A 120 -26.05 -3.61 -19.53
CA ILE A 120 -26.70 -2.49 -20.21
C ILE A 120 -25.68 -1.72 -21.05
N PRO A 121 -26.11 -0.89 -22.02
CA PRO A 121 -25.19 -0.02 -22.76
C PRO A 121 -24.38 0.88 -21.82
N LEU A 122 -23.05 0.82 -21.89
CA LEU A 122 -22.14 1.63 -21.06
C LEU A 122 -20.90 2.01 -21.88
N THR A 123 -20.24 3.11 -21.53
CA THR A 123 -18.90 3.44 -22.01
C THR A 123 -17.91 3.32 -20.86
N ILE A 124 -16.91 2.47 -20.99
CA ILE A 124 -15.88 2.21 -19.98
C ILE A 124 -14.59 2.83 -20.46
N VAL A 125 -14.00 3.72 -19.66
CA VAL A 125 -12.70 4.35 -19.93
C VAL A 125 -11.71 3.86 -18.89
N THR A 126 -10.63 3.18 -19.29
CA THR A 126 -9.66 2.64 -18.34
C THR A 126 -8.27 2.49 -18.95
N HIS A 127 -7.22 2.56 -18.12
CA HIS A 127 -5.87 2.12 -18.45
C HIS A 127 -5.56 0.72 -17.87
N SER A 128 -6.48 0.15 -17.09
CA SER A 128 -6.29 -1.14 -16.41
C SER A 128 -6.58 -2.30 -17.35
N LEU A 129 -5.54 -3.07 -17.69
CA LEU A 129 -5.69 -4.28 -18.51
C LEU A 129 -6.60 -5.32 -17.82
N ALA A 130 -6.55 -5.42 -16.49
CA ALA A 130 -7.41 -6.33 -15.74
C ALA A 130 -8.90 -5.96 -15.89
N ALA A 131 -9.24 -4.68 -15.74
CA ALA A 131 -10.61 -4.21 -15.94
C ALA A 131 -11.07 -4.37 -17.40
N ALA A 132 -10.20 -3.99 -18.34
CA ALA A 132 -10.43 -4.12 -19.77
C ALA A 132 -10.78 -5.56 -20.17
N ASN A 133 -10.02 -6.54 -19.69
CA ASN A 133 -10.24 -7.95 -20.00
C ASN A 133 -11.60 -8.46 -19.51
N VAL A 134 -12.11 -7.95 -18.37
CA VAL A 134 -13.43 -8.31 -17.86
C VAL A 134 -14.55 -7.80 -18.77
N VAL A 135 -14.42 -6.58 -19.29
CA VAL A 135 -15.49 -5.93 -20.08
C VAL A 135 -15.40 -6.20 -21.58
N ALA A 136 -14.21 -6.56 -22.09
CA ALA A 136 -13.93 -6.66 -23.53
C ALA A 136 -14.85 -7.62 -24.29
N GLN A 137 -15.42 -8.63 -23.63
CA GLN A 137 -16.29 -9.62 -24.27
C GLN A 137 -17.75 -9.16 -24.34
N ASN A 138 -18.15 -8.11 -23.61
CA ASN A 138 -19.52 -7.65 -23.61
C ASN A 138 -19.78 -6.60 -24.69
N ARG A 139 -20.55 -6.99 -25.72
CA ARG A 139 -20.90 -6.12 -26.86
C ARG A 139 -21.77 -4.91 -26.51
N ARG A 140 -22.37 -4.88 -25.32
CA ARG A 140 -23.11 -3.71 -24.84
C ARG A 140 -22.19 -2.63 -24.29
N TYR A 141 -20.94 -2.95 -23.99
CA TYR A 141 -19.97 -1.98 -23.49
C TYR A 141 -19.14 -1.43 -24.65
N SER A 142 -18.96 -0.11 -24.67
CA SER A 142 -17.93 0.55 -25.45
C SER A 142 -16.70 0.69 -24.56
N LEU A 143 -15.57 0.09 -24.95
CA LEU A 143 -14.33 0.15 -24.19
C LEU A 143 -13.36 1.15 -24.84
N ILE A 144 -12.92 2.14 -24.06
CA ILE A 144 -11.87 3.08 -24.42
C ILE A 144 -10.65 2.78 -23.55
N MET A 145 -9.61 2.23 -24.18
CA MET A 145 -8.33 2.00 -23.53
C MET A 145 -7.49 3.28 -23.57
N LEU A 146 -7.14 3.80 -22.39
CA LEU A 146 -6.17 4.87 -22.27
C LEU A 146 -4.77 4.26 -22.41
N GLY A 147 -3.96 4.81 -23.32
CA GLY A 147 -2.55 4.46 -23.43
C GLY A 147 -1.69 5.18 -22.39
N GLY A 148 -0.55 4.57 -22.04
CA GLY A 148 0.41 5.08 -21.06
C GLY A 148 1.25 3.96 -20.46
#